data_AF-A0A960PCD8-F1
#
_entry.id   AF-A0A960PCD8-F1
#
_cell.length_a   1.000
_cell.length_b   1.000
_cell.length_c   1.000
_cell.angle_alpha   90.00
_cell.angle_beta   90.00
_cell.angle_gamma   90.00
#
_symmetry.space_group_name_H-M   'P 1'
#
loop_
_entity.id
_entity.type
_entity.pdbx_description
1 polymer ?
#
loop_
_entity_poly.entity_id
_entity_poly.type
_entity_poly.pdbx_seq_one_letter_code
_entity_poly.pdbx_strand_id
1 'polypeptide(L)'
;ATHEWMGAKSRSLVRRADLAIVGGSNLLSSRMWFRPLWKLRPWDAALGAKTVLMGAGWYQFQPSPDAYTRWLYRRVLAPDALHSVRDGYSERRLREAGFANVVNTGCPTLWRLSPECCAAIPTQKGSRVVTTLNTYIKDPARDRELLSTLTRLYETVYFWPQTDSDAEYARSLGAPLEFVEPSLAAYDRLLASDAALDCVGLRLHGGIRALQHGRRAVIVEIDNRAAEMGADFALPTVKQGDWDALRHKIEQPFETRIRLAAAAITRWKSQFAASGQ
;
A
#
# COMPACT_ATOMS: atom_id res chain seq x y z
N ALA A 1 16.95 5.11 5.04
CA ALA A 1 15.82 5.22 4.10
C ALA A 1 16.07 4.30 2.91
N THR A 2 15.04 3.62 2.40
CA THR A 2 15.12 2.69 1.25
C THR A 2 15.02 3.39 -0.10
N HIS A 3 14.42 4.58 -0.13
CA HIS A 3 14.24 5.43 -1.32
C HIS A 3 15.39 6.41 -1.56
N GLU A 4 16.41 6.39 -0.71
CA GLU A 4 17.63 7.17 -0.81
C GLU A 4 18.85 6.24 -0.86
N TRP A 5 19.90 6.66 -1.57
CA TRP A 5 21.15 5.91 -1.56
C TRP A 5 21.76 5.90 -0.17
N MET A 6 22.17 4.73 0.31
CA MET A 6 22.80 4.62 1.62
C MET A 6 24.08 5.46 1.69
N GLY A 7 24.18 6.29 2.74
CA GLY A 7 25.42 6.98 3.12
C GLY A 7 26.34 6.12 3.99
N ALA A 8 27.53 6.62 4.31
CA ALA A 8 28.52 5.89 5.12
C ALA A 8 27.98 5.45 6.49
N LYS A 9 27.24 6.33 7.18
CA LYS A 9 26.60 6.01 8.47
C LYS A 9 25.62 4.86 8.36
N SER A 10 24.72 4.88 7.37
CA SER A 10 23.75 3.81 7.14
C SER A 10 24.43 2.48 6.83
N ARG A 11 25.49 2.49 6.00
CA ARG A 11 26.29 1.28 5.72
C ARG A 11 26.94 0.71 6.98
N SER A 12 27.49 1.58 7.83
CA SER A 12 28.11 1.19 9.10
C SER A 12 27.10 0.52 10.04
N LEU A 13 25.89 1.09 10.16
CA LEU A 13 24.81 0.52 10.97
C LEU A 13 24.38 -0.85 10.44
N VAL A 14 24.13 -0.96 9.13
CA VAL A 14 23.73 -2.24 8.50
C VAL A 14 24.81 -3.31 8.67
N ARG A 15 26.09 -2.94 8.58
CA ARG A 15 27.21 -3.88 8.77
C ARG A 15 27.32 -4.40 10.22
N ARG A 16 26.89 -3.60 11.21
CA ARG A 16 26.95 -3.96 12.63
C ARG A 16 25.68 -4.65 13.13
N ALA A 17 24.61 -4.63 12.35
CA ALA A 17 23.34 -5.21 12.75
C ALA A 17 23.37 -6.74 12.56
N ASP A 18 22.92 -7.48 13.57
CA ASP A 18 22.71 -8.92 13.47
C ASP A 18 21.63 -9.25 12.44
N LEU A 19 20.65 -8.35 12.32
CA LEU A 19 19.52 -8.44 11.41
C LEU A 19 19.08 -7.05 10.96
N ALA A 20 18.81 -6.90 9.66
CA ALA A 20 18.16 -5.71 9.13
C ALA A 20 16.75 -6.07 8.65
N ILE A 21 15.72 -5.36 9.10
CA ILE A 21 14.36 -5.53 8.59
C ILE A 21 14.05 -4.37 7.64
N VAL A 22 13.60 -4.70 6.43
CA VAL A 22 13.15 -3.70 5.46
C VAL A 22 11.63 -3.76 5.31
N GLY A 23 10.97 -2.72 5.81
CA GLY A 23 9.54 -2.51 5.63
C GLY A 23 9.22 -2.03 4.22
N GLY A 24 8.15 -2.56 3.62
CA GLY A 24 7.60 -2.08 2.33
C GLY A 24 7.34 -0.56 2.32
N SER A 25 7.37 0.10 1.16
CA SER A 25 6.34 0.07 0.09
C SER A 25 6.74 -0.73 -1.17
N ASN A 26 6.55 -0.18 -2.38
CA ASN A 26 7.05 -0.74 -3.67
C ASN A 26 8.59 -0.71 -3.70
N LEU A 27 9.26 -1.74 -3.19
CA LEU A 27 10.72 -1.78 -3.12
C LEU A 27 11.34 -2.72 -4.16
N LEU A 28 10.61 -3.80 -4.50
CA LEU A 28 11.11 -4.84 -5.39
C LEU A 28 10.82 -4.50 -6.85
N SER A 29 11.66 -4.95 -7.78
CA SER A 29 11.54 -4.71 -9.22
C SER A 29 12.35 -5.76 -9.98
N SER A 30 11.88 -6.15 -11.16
CA SER A 30 12.53 -7.12 -12.06
C SER A 30 13.78 -6.57 -12.74
N ARG A 31 13.98 -5.25 -12.70
CA ARG A 31 15.11 -4.54 -13.31
C ARG A 31 15.71 -3.57 -12.30
N MET A 32 16.41 -4.09 -11.30
CA MET A 32 17.01 -3.28 -10.22
C MET A 32 18.11 -2.32 -10.70
N TRP A 33 18.67 -2.53 -11.89
CA TRP A 33 19.64 -1.60 -12.49
C TRP A 33 18.95 -0.39 -13.15
N PHE A 34 17.67 -0.50 -13.51
CA PHE A 34 16.92 0.55 -14.21
C PHE A 34 15.85 1.15 -13.28
N ARG A 35 16.08 2.39 -12.83
CA ARG A 35 15.19 3.16 -11.94
C ARG A 35 14.75 2.36 -10.70
N PRO A 36 15.67 1.83 -9.87
CA PRO A 36 15.28 1.09 -8.68
C PRO A 36 14.54 2.00 -7.69
N LEU A 37 13.45 1.50 -7.12
CA LEU A 37 12.77 2.15 -6.01
C LEU A 37 13.50 1.89 -4.69
N TRP A 38 14.01 0.68 -4.50
CA TRP A 38 14.96 0.38 -3.43
C TRP A 38 16.39 0.70 -3.89
N LYS A 39 16.92 1.82 -3.38
CA LYS A 39 18.21 2.40 -3.79
C LYS A 39 19.40 1.59 -3.25
N LEU A 40 19.67 0.46 -3.91
CA LEU A 40 20.80 -0.43 -3.65
C LEU A 40 21.83 -0.34 -4.78
N ARG A 41 23.08 -0.06 -4.43
CA ARG A 41 24.22 -0.09 -5.36
C ARG A 41 24.86 -1.49 -5.35
N PRO A 42 25.57 -1.89 -6.41
CA PRO A 42 26.25 -3.19 -6.45
C PRO A 42 27.19 -3.44 -5.27
N TRP A 43 27.86 -2.41 -4.74
CA TRP A 43 28.73 -2.56 -3.56
C TRP A 43 27.96 -2.60 -2.23
N ASP A 44 26.70 -2.17 -2.20
CA ASP A 44 25.84 -2.36 -1.02
C ASP A 44 25.54 -3.85 -0.80
N ALA A 45 25.54 -4.66 -1.88
CA ALA A 45 25.48 -6.13 -1.80
C ALA A 45 26.74 -6.76 -1.17
N ALA A 46 27.87 -6.05 -1.12
CA ALA A 46 29.08 -6.53 -0.44
C ALA A 46 29.04 -6.31 1.08
N LEU A 47 28.04 -5.59 1.60
CA LEU A 47 27.90 -5.35 3.04
C LEU A 47 27.52 -6.61 3.81
N GLY A 48 27.07 -7.67 3.13
CA GLY A 48 26.61 -8.91 3.77
C GLY A 48 25.38 -8.69 4.64
N ALA A 49 24.58 -7.66 4.33
CA ALA A 49 23.38 -7.32 5.08
C ALA A 49 22.42 -8.52 5.07
N LYS A 50 22.12 -9.09 6.24
CA LYS A 50 21.08 -10.11 6.39
C LYS A 50 19.72 -9.42 6.45
N THR A 51 19.22 -9.00 5.29
CA THR A 51 17.97 -8.23 5.23
C THR A 51 16.76 -9.15 5.17
N VAL A 52 15.77 -8.93 6.03
CA VAL A 52 14.48 -9.60 6.01
C VAL A 52 13.40 -8.64 5.54
N LEU A 53 12.59 -9.08 4.58
CA LEU A 53 11.48 -8.30 4.04
C LEU A 53 10.29 -8.35 5.01
N MET A 54 9.63 -7.21 5.20
CA MET A 54 8.39 -7.06 5.94
C MET A 54 7.35 -6.34 5.07
N GLY A 55 6.44 -7.11 4.48
CA GLY A 55 5.39 -6.64 3.59
C GLY A 55 5.94 -5.87 2.39
N ALA A 56 7.08 -6.31 1.85
CA ALA A 56 7.67 -5.69 0.68
C ALA A 56 6.82 -5.97 -0.56
N GLY A 57 6.77 -5.00 -1.48
CA GLY A 57 5.98 -5.10 -2.69
C GLY A 57 6.79 -4.93 -3.98
N TRP A 58 6.33 -5.58 -5.03
CA TRP A 58 6.87 -5.46 -6.39
C TRP A 58 6.28 -4.26 -7.13
N TYR A 59 7.14 -3.52 -7.81
CA TYR A 59 6.76 -2.36 -8.59
C TYR A 59 6.11 -2.76 -9.91
N GLN A 60 4.80 -2.51 -10.02
CA GLN A 60 4.01 -2.72 -11.23
C GLN A 60 4.08 -4.15 -11.78
N PHE A 61 3.31 -4.41 -12.83
CA PHE A 61 3.43 -5.63 -13.61
C PHE A 61 4.65 -5.54 -14.52
N GLN A 62 5.67 -6.31 -14.20
CA GLN A 62 6.91 -6.42 -14.96
C GLN A 62 7.13 -7.85 -15.48
N PRO A 63 8.02 -8.06 -16.46
CA PRO A 63 8.53 -9.38 -16.82
C PRO A 63 9.25 -10.06 -15.66
N SER A 64 9.66 -11.33 -15.84
CA SER A 64 10.41 -12.04 -14.81
C SER A 64 11.73 -11.33 -14.44
N PRO A 65 12.20 -11.47 -13.19
CA PRO A 65 13.42 -10.82 -12.72
C PRO A 65 14.64 -11.14 -13.57
N ASP A 66 15.41 -10.12 -13.97
CA ASP A 66 16.65 -10.33 -14.72
C ASP A 66 17.78 -10.94 -13.87
N ALA A 67 18.85 -11.38 -14.53
CA ALA A 67 19.98 -12.02 -13.85
C ALA A 67 20.64 -11.10 -12.81
N TYR A 68 20.72 -9.78 -13.10
CA TYR A 68 21.26 -8.79 -12.17
C TYR A 68 20.40 -8.68 -10.90
N THR A 69 19.09 -8.57 -11.05
CA THR A 69 18.14 -8.49 -9.94
C THR A 69 18.21 -9.74 -9.06
N ARG A 70 18.25 -10.93 -9.69
CA ARG A 70 18.42 -12.20 -8.97
C ARG A 70 19.72 -12.23 -8.18
N TRP A 71 20.84 -11.84 -8.78
CA TRP A 71 22.13 -11.74 -8.11
C TRP A 71 22.08 -10.76 -6.93
N LEU A 72 21.52 -9.56 -7.14
CA LEU A 72 21.44 -8.51 -6.13
C LEU A 72 20.64 -8.97 -4.91
N TYR A 73 19.44 -9.52 -5.13
CA TYR A 73 18.62 -10.02 -4.02
C TYR A 73 19.27 -11.17 -3.28
N ARG A 74 19.94 -12.11 -3.96
CA ARG A 74 20.67 -13.20 -3.29
C ARG A 74 21.81 -12.70 -2.38
N ARG A 75 22.35 -11.51 -2.66
CA ARG A 75 23.41 -10.88 -1.85
C ARG A 75 22.88 -10.04 -0.69
N VAL A 76 21.66 -9.53 -0.80
CA VAL A 76 21.09 -8.56 0.14
C VAL A 76 20.05 -9.18 1.07
N LEU A 77 19.35 -10.23 0.64
CA LEU A 77 18.32 -10.89 1.41
C LEU A 77 18.92 -12.04 2.24
N ALA A 78 18.49 -12.16 3.49
CA ALA A 78 18.91 -13.22 4.40
C ALA A 78 18.42 -14.60 3.90
N PRO A 79 19.32 -15.54 3.58
CA PRO A 79 18.94 -16.83 2.96
C PRO A 79 18.14 -17.74 3.90
N ASP A 80 18.37 -17.65 5.21
CA ASP A 80 17.77 -18.53 6.22
C ASP A 80 16.53 -17.93 6.89
N ALA A 81 16.16 -16.70 6.52
CA ALA A 81 14.99 -16.02 7.08
C ALA A 81 13.76 -16.19 6.19
N LEU A 82 12.57 -16.18 6.77
CA LEU A 82 11.32 -16.12 6.01
C LEU A 82 11.04 -14.66 5.61
N HIS A 83 10.90 -14.40 4.31
CA HIS A 83 10.61 -13.07 3.79
C HIS A 83 9.11 -12.82 3.65
N SER A 84 8.64 -11.70 4.19
CA SER A 84 7.25 -11.27 4.09
C SER A 84 7.08 -10.29 2.91
N VAL A 85 6.12 -10.62 2.04
CA VAL A 85 5.66 -9.73 0.96
C VAL A 85 4.19 -9.35 1.17
N ARG A 86 3.76 -8.29 0.49
CA ARG A 86 2.42 -7.71 0.70
C ARG A 86 1.31 -8.25 -0.22
N ASP A 87 1.66 -8.97 -1.27
CA ASP A 87 0.72 -9.46 -2.27
C ASP A 87 1.28 -10.71 -2.99
N GLY A 88 0.39 -11.50 -3.61
CA GLY A 88 0.67 -12.76 -4.26
C GLY A 88 1.47 -12.59 -5.54
N TYR A 89 1.31 -11.46 -6.23
CA TYR A 89 2.20 -11.07 -7.32
C TYR A 89 3.66 -10.96 -6.86
N SER A 90 3.92 -10.26 -5.76
CA SER A 90 5.26 -10.10 -5.19
C SER A 90 5.83 -11.42 -4.71
N GLU A 91 4.98 -12.30 -4.13
CA GLU A 91 5.40 -13.65 -3.73
C GLU A 91 5.87 -14.45 -4.96
N ARG A 92 5.04 -14.49 -6.01
CA ARG A 92 5.35 -15.20 -7.25
C ARG A 92 6.63 -14.68 -7.89
N ARG A 93 6.83 -13.35 -7.97
CA ARG A 93 8.04 -12.76 -8.54
C ARG A 93 9.30 -13.05 -7.73
N LEU A 94 9.23 -13.09 -6.39
CA LEU A 94 10.35 -13.55 -5.58
C LEU A 94 10.63 -15.05 -5.75
N ARG A 95 9.60 -15.89 -5.90
CA ARG A 95 9.77 -17.32 -6.22
C ARG A 95 10.48 -17.50 -7.57
N GLU A 96 10.08 -16.75 -8.59
CA GLU A 96 10.76 -16.72 -9.90
C GLU A 96 12.21 -16.20 -9.81
N ALA A 97 12.52 -15.32 -8.84
CA ALA A 97 13.89 -14.90 -8.56
C ALA A 97 14.75 -15.98 -7.87
N GLY A 98 14.14 -17.10 -7.46
CA GLY A 98 14.79 -18.24 -6.82
C GLY A 98 14.67 -18.28 -5.29
N PHE A 99 13.72 -17.56 -4.70
CA PHE A 99 13.48 -17.58 -3.25
C PHE A 99 12.31 -18.50 -2.89
N ALA A 100 12.59 -19.60 -2.19
CA ALA A 100 11.55 -20.50 -1.68
C ALA A 100 10.98 -20.04 -0.32
N ASN A 101 11.80 -19.34 0.45
CA ASN A 101 11.56 -18.77 1.79
C ASN A 101 10.81 -17.44 1.74
N VAL A 102 9.70 -17.39 1.01
CA VAL A 102 8.83 -16.22 0.88
C VAL A 102 7.39 -16.58 1.26
N VAL A 103 6.69 -15.62 1.87
CA VAL A 103 5.28 -15.75 2.23
C VAL A 103 4.54 -14.41 2.06
N ASN A 104 3.34 -14.45 1.47
CA ASN A 104 2.44 -13.31 1.45
C ASN A 104 1.77 -13.11 2.82
N THR A 105 2.13 -12.03 3.51
CA THR A 105 1.53 -11.64 4.80
C THR A 105 0.58 -10.45 4.66
N GLY A 106 0.42 -9.91 3.45
CA GLY A 106 -0.21 -8.61 3.26
C GLY A 106 0.67 -7.45 3.72
N CYS A 107 0.23 -6.23 3.41
CA CYS A 107 0.86 -5.02 3.92
C CYS A 107 0.67 -4.94 5.45
N PRO A 108 1.69 -4.53 6.25
CA PRO A 108 1.56 -4.43 7.69
C PRO A 108 0.45 -3.49 8.17
N THR A 109 0.01 -2.56 7.31
CA THR A 109 -1.14 -1.69 7.57
C THR A 109 -2.46 -2.46 7.61
N LEU A 110 -2.57 -3.63 6.99
CA LEU A 110 -3.75 -4.48 7.12
C LEU A 110 -3.79 -5.22 8.46
N TRP A 111 -2.65 -5.43 9.14
CA TRP A 111 -2.58 -6.32 10.31
C TRP A 111 -3.38 -5.84 11.53
N ARG A 112 -3.89 -4.60 11.50
CA ARG A 112 -4.77 -4.03 12.53
C ARG A 112 -6.27 -4.18 12.21
N LEU A 113 -6.62 -4.66 11.02
CA LEU A 113 -8.01 -4.81 10.56
C LEU A 113 -8.51 -6.21 10.94
N SER A 114 -8.75 -6.43 12.23
CA SER A 114 -9.32 -7.70 12.72
C SER A 114 -10.77 -7.87 12.24
N PRO A 115 -11.33 -9.10 12.28
CA PRO A 115 -12.75 -9.32 11.98
C PRO A 115 -13.68 -8.42 12.79
N GLU A 116 -13.35 -8.16 14.05
CA GLU A 116 -14.12 -7.28 14.94
C GLU A 116 -14.06 -5.82 14.49
N CYS A 117 -12.86 -5.32 14.15
CA CYS A 117 -12.70 -3.99 13.57
C CYS A 117 -13.49 -3.84 12.26
N CYS A 118 -13.45 -4.86 11.40
CA CYS A 118 -14.17 -4.86 10.13
C CYS A 118 -15.69 -4.89 10.31
N ALA A 119 -16.20 -5.67 11.27
CA ALA A 119 -17.62 -5.76 11.57
C ALA A 119 -18.21 -4.47 12.16
N ALA A 120 -17.38 -3.66 12.83
CA ALA A 120 -17.79 -2.36 13.36
C ALA A 120 -17.89 -1.24 12.30
N ILE A 121 -17.38 -1.47 11.08
CA ILE A 121 -17.45 -0.47 10.00
C ILE A 121 -18.89 -0.37 9.48
N PRO A 122 -19.45 0.84 9.31
CA PRO A 122 -20.78 1.02 8.75
C PRO A 122 -20.93 0.35 7.38
N THR A 123 -22.04 -0.36 7.20
CA THR A 123 -22.37 -1.02 5.92
C THR A 123 -23.06 -0.07 4.95
N GLN A 124 -23.82 0.89 5.49
CA GLN A 124 -24.53 1.90 4.72
C GLN A 124 -23.62 3.08 4.41
N LYS A 125 -23.93 3.76 3.30
CA LYS A 125 -23.21 4.93 2.80
C LYS A 125 -23.38 6.14 3.73
N GLY A 126 -22.29 6.83 4.02
CA GLY A 126 -22.31 8.13 4.70
C GLY A 126 -22.84 9.28 3.84
N SER A 127 -23.16 10.42 4.46
CA SER A 127 -23.59 11.62 3.73
C SER A 127 -22.41 12.43 3.16
N ARG A 128 -21.20 12.22 3.71
CA ARG A 128 -19.96 12.89 3.32
C ARG A 128 -18.92 11.88 2.86
N VAL A 129 -17.97 12.33 2.04
CA VAL A 129 -16.85 11.49 1.59
C VAL A 129 -15.54 12.26 1.66
N VAL A 130 -14.47 11.56 2.05
CA VAL A 130 -13.10 12.03 1.81
C VAL A 130 -12.49 11.30 0.63
N THR A 131 -11.95 12.07 -0.31
CA THR A 131 -11.32 11.55 -1.52
C THR A 131 -9.85 11.92 -1.59
N THR A 132 -9.11 11.13 -2.36
CA THR A 132 -7.69 11.29 -2.62
C THR A 132 -7.43 11.03 -4.10
N LEU A 133 -6.53 11.81 -4.69
CA LEU A 133 -6.05 11.63 -6.06
C LEU A 133 -4.59 11.15 -6.05
N ASN A 134 -4.10 10.73 -7.21
CA ASN A 134 -2.72 10.26 -7.36
C ASN A 134 -2.05 10.99 -8.51
N THR A 135 -1.07 11.84 -8.18
CA THR A 135 -0.33 12.63 -9.17
C THR A 135 0.85 11.88 -9.83
N TYR A 136 1.12 10.62 -9.45
CA TYR A 136 2.10 9.76 -10.13
C TYR A 136 1.54 9.11 -11.40
N ILE A 137 0.23 8.77 -11.39
CA ILE A 137 -0.50 8.19 -12.53
C ILE A 137 -1.68 9.12 -12.84
N LYS A 138 -1.36 10.30 -13.37
CA LYS A 138 -2.35 11.33 -13.70
C LYS A 138 -3.22 10.86 -14.85
N ASP A 139 -4.53 10.97 -14.65
CA ASP A 139 -5.52 10.80 -15.71
C ASP A 139 -6.64 11.83 -15.48
N PRO A 140 -6.55 13.03 -16.08
CA PRO A 140 -7.53 14.08 -15.86
C PRO A 140 -8.95 13.73 -16.28
N ALA A 141 -9.15 12.76 -17.17
CA ALA A 141 -10.50 12.33 -17.57
C ALA A 141 -11.10 11.44 -16.47
N ARG A 142 -10.36 10.40 -16.06
CA ARG A 142 -10.74 9.52 -14.94
C ARG A 142 -10.96 10.32 -13.65
N ASP A 143 -10.04 11.23 -13.34
CA ASP A 143 -10.04 11.94 -12.06
C ASP A 143 -11.21 12.94 -11.99
N ARG A 144 -11.59 13.56 -13.12
CA ARG A 144 -12.84 14.36 -13.19
C ARG A 144 -14.09 13.51 -13.02
N GLU A 145 -14.15 12.33 -13.63
CA GLU A 145 -15.33 11.48 -13.52
C GLU A 145 -15.49 10.92 -12.10
N LEU A 146 -14.38 10.59 -11.42
CA LEU A 146 -14.40 10.25 -10.00
C LEU A 146 -14.98 11.41 -9.18
N LEU A 147 -14.44 12.62 -9.32
CA LEU A 147 -14.90 13.77 -8.54
C LEU A 147 -16.37 14.11 -8.84
N SER A 148 -16.77 14.09 -10.11
CA SER A 148 -18.16 14.29 -10.56
C SER A 148 -19.11 13.24 -9.96
N THR A 149 -18.69 11.98 -9.90
CA THR A 149 -19.47 10.92 -9.25
C THR A 149 -19.61 11.18 -7.76
N LEU A 150 -18.52 11.56 -7.07
CA LEU A 150 -18.58 11.84 -5.64
C LEU A 150 -19.42 13.08 -5.30
N THR A 151 -19.32 14.15 -6.06
CA THR A 151 -20.11 15.38 -5.82
C THR A 151 -21.60 15.20 -6.12
N ARG A 152 -21.97 14.25 -6.99
CA ARG A 152 -23.37 13.87 -7.21
C ARG A 152 -23.94 12.99 -6.09
N LEU A 153 -23.09 12.15 -5.50
CA LEU A 153 -23.52 11.16 -4.51
C LEU A 153 -23.45 11.68 -3.08
N TYR A 154 -22.54 12.57 -2.73
CA TYR A 154 -22.31 13.03 -1.36
C TYR A 154 -22.61 14.52 -1.20
N GLU A 155 -23.09 14.90 -0.03
CA GLU A 155 -23.38 16.30 0.34
C GLU A 155 -22.10 17.13 0.41
N THR A 156 -21.04 16.54 0.98
CA THR A 156 -19.73 17.16 1.13
C THR A 156 -18.64 16.21 0.63
N VAL A 157 -17.75 16.74 -0.21
CA VAL A 157 -16.57 16.03 -0.70
C VAL A 157 -15.32 16.71 -0.14
N TYR A 158 -14.72 16.07 0.87
CA TYR A 158 -13.41 16.45 1.37
C TYR A 158 -12.32 15.94 0.44
N PHE A 159 -11.28 16.74 0.22
CA PHE A 159 -10.09 16.32 -0.50
C PHE A 159 -8.89 16.31 0.44
N TRP A 160 -8.26 15.15 0.60
CA TRP A 160 -7.02 15.02 1.35
C TRP A 160 -5.80 14.86 0.42
N PRO A 161 -4.96 15.89 0.25
CA PRO A 161 -3.71 15.79 -0.51
C PRO A 161 -2.66 14.98 0.27
N GLN A 162 -1.92 14.09 -0.42
CA GLN A 162 -0.80 13.35 0.17
C GLN A 162 0.57 13.90 -0.25
N THR A 163 0.61 14.70 -1.31
CA THR A 163 1.80 15.42 -1.77
C THR A 163 1.45 16.86 -2.10
N ASP A 164 2.44 17.74 -2.13
CA ASP A 164 2.24 19.16 -2.45
C ASP A 164 1.54 19.35 -3.81
N SER A 165 1.89 18.51 -4.79
CA SER A 165 1.29 18.50 -6.13
C SER A 165 -0.17 18.05 -6.18
N ASP A 166 -0.68 17.33 -5.17
CA ASP A 166 -2.03 16.78 -5.19
C ASP A 166 -3.08 17.89 -5.06
N ALA A 167 -2.82 18.91 -4.23
CA ALA A 167 -3.76 20.01 -3.99
C ALA A 167 -3.93 20.89 -5.23
N GLU A 168 -2.82 21.28 -5.86
CA GLU A 168 -2.85 22.03 -7.12
C GLU A 168 -3.55 21.26 -8.23
N TYR A 169 -3.24 19.96 -8.35
CA TYR A 169 -3.88 19.10 -9.33
C TYR A 169 -5.40 19.02 -9.11
N ALA A 170 -5.87 18.76 -7.90
CA ALA A 170 -7.29 18.72 -7.60
C ALA A 170 -8.00 20.04 -7.92
N ARG A 171 -7.39 21.20 -7.58
CA ARG A 171 -7.94 22.52 -7.94
C ARG A 171 -8.08 22.69 -9.44
N SER A 172 -7.11 22.23 -10.23
CA SER A 172 -7.15 22.31 -11.70
C SER A 172 -8.27 21.48 -12.35
N LEU A 173 -8.87 20.52 -11.61
CA LEU A 173 -10.00 19.73 -12.10
C LEU A 173 -11.35 20.43 -11.91
N GLY A 174 -11.41 21.49 -11.09
CA GLY A 174 -12.56 22.40 -11.00
C GLY A 174 -13.78 21.87 -10.23
N ALA A 175 -13.63 20.78 -9.46
CA ALA A 175 -14.72 20.27 -8.63
C ALA A 175 -14.86 21.06 -7.31
N PRO A 176 -16.09 21.19 -6.75
CA PRO A 176 -16.29 21.77 -5.42
C PRO A 176 -15.78 20.81 -4.34
N LEU A 177 -14.66 21.15 -3.71
CA LEU A 177 -13.98 20.30 -2.71
C LEU A 177 -13.64 21.10 -1.45
N GLU A 178 -13.81 20.47 -0.29
CA GLU A 178 -13.30 20.97 0.99
C GLU A 178 -11.90 20.42 1.25
N PHE A 179 -10.88 21.29 1.19
CA PHE A 179 -9.49 20.85 1.32
C PHE A 179 -9.14 20.57 2.78
N VAL A 180 -8.71 19.34 3.04
CA VAL A 180 -8.08 18.94 4.29
C VAL A 180 -6.60 19.35 4.25
N GLU A 181 -6.07 19.79 5.38
CA GLU A 181 -4.65 20.09 5.52
C GLU A 181 -3.79 18.88 5.09
N PRO A 182 -2.66 19.08 4.38
CA PRO A 182 -1.77 18.03 3.87
C PRO A 182 -0.95 17.34 4.97
N SER A 183 -1.60 16.90 6.06
CA SER A 183 -0.96 16.18 7.16
C SER A 183 -1.77 14.92 7.53
N LEU A 184 -1.07 13.88 7.95
CA LEU A 184 -1.71 12.66 8.46
C LEU A 184 -2.57 12.98 9.69
N ALA A 185 -2.12 13.91 10.54
CA ALA A 185 -2.87 14.32 11.72
C ALA A 185 -4.22 14.96 11.35
N ALA A 186 -4.28 15.80 10.30
CA ALA A 186 -5.54 16.36 9.84
C ALA A 186 -6.48 15.31 9.24
N TYR A 187 -5.94 14.35 8.50
CA TYR A 187 -6.73 13.24 7.99
C TYR A 187 -7.29 12.37 9.11
N ASP A 188 -6.47 12.00 10.08
CA ASP A 188 -6.90 11.22 11.24
C ASP A 188 -7.97 11.96 12.06
N ARG A 189 -7.86 13.29 12.22
CA ARG A 189 -8.91 14.11 12.86
C ARG A 189 -10.24 14.04 12.11
N LEU A 190 -10.21 14.16 10.78
CA LEU A 190 -11.42 14.03 9.95
C LEU A 190 -12.01 12.63 10.07
N LEU A 191 -11.18 11.59 9.96
CA LEU A 191 -11.60 10.19 10.11
C LEU A 191 -12.09 9.84 11.52
N ALA A 192 -11.72 10.59 12.55
CA ALA A 192 -12.17 10.39 13.93
C ALA A 192 -13.42 11.22 14.29
N SER A 193 -13.89 12.10 13.40
CA SER A 193 -15.04 12.98 13.67
C SER A 193 -16.38 12.24 13.73
N ASP A 194 -17.41 12.83 14.32
CA ASP A 194 -18.75 12.21 14.36
C ASP A 194 -19.50 12.25 13.01
N ALA A 195 -18.86 12.74 11.94
CA ALA A 195 -19.46 12.79 10.62
C ALA A 195 -19.75 11.39 10.05
N ALA A 196 -20.91 11.23 9.40
CA ALA A 196 -21.20 10.07 8.55
C ALA A 196 -20.33 10.14 7.28
N LEU A 197 -19.10 9.63 7.40
CA LEU A 197 -18.01 9.83 6.44
C LEU A 197 -17.56 8.51 5.80
N ASP A 198 -17.59 8.48 4.48
CA ASP A 198 -16.97 7.43 3.66
C ASP A 198 -15.59 7.88 3.15
N CYS A 199 -14.77 6.93 2.70
CA CYS A 199 -13.50 7.21 2.03
C CYS A 199 -13.47 6.58 0.64
N VAL A 200 -13.43 7.38 -0.43
CA VAL A 200 -13.36 6.87 -1.80
C VAL A 200 -12.24 7.56 -2.56
N GLY A 201 -11.25 6.84 -3.08
CA GLY A 201 -10.16 7.49 -3.82
C GLY A 201 -9.06 6.58 -4.36
N LEU A 202 -8.02 7.23 -4.89
CA LEU A 202 -6.96 6.60 -5.66
C LEU A 202 -5.71 6.24 -4.84
N ARG A 203 -5.66 6.64 -3.57
CA ARG A 203 -4.53 6.33 -2.67
C ARG A 203 -4.88 5.12 -1.80
N LEU A 204 -4.33 3.96 -2.16
CA LEU A 204 -4.46 2.69 -1.44
C LEU A 204 -4.36 2.83 0.10
N HIS A 205 -3.31 3.48 0.60
CA HIS A 205 -3.08 3.60 2.04
C HIS A 205 -3.97 4.63 2.71
N GLY A 206 -4.53 5.59 1.96
CA GLY A 206 -5.59 6.46 2.48
C GLY A 206 -6.83 5.64 2.80
N GLY A 207 -7.27 4.81 1.85
CA GLY A 207 -8.40 3.90 2.08
C GLY A 207 -8.16 2.90 3.22
N ILE A 208 -6.98 2.28 3.30
CA ILE A 208 -6.65 1.37 4.42
C ILE A 208 -6.69 2.12 5.76
N ARG A 209 -6.17 3.35 5.81
CA ARG A 209 -6.22 4.18 7.03
C ARG A 209 -7.65 4.52 7.42
N ALA A 210 -8.53 4.82 6.46
CA ALA A 210 -9.95 5.02 6.73
C ALA A 210 -10.60 3.76 7.35
N LEU A 211 -10.33 2.57 6.81
CA LEU A 211 -10.79 1.30 7.38
C LEU A 211 -10.29 1.12 8.83
N GLN A 212 -9.04 1.48 9.12
CA GLN A 212 -8.49 1.41 10.49
C GLN A 212 -9.21 2.36 11.47
N HIS A 213 -9.84 3.42 10.97
CA HIS A 213 -10.64 4.36 11.74
C HIS A 213 -12.13 4.01 11.75
N GLY A 214 -12.50 2.79 11.35
CA GLY A 214 -13.90 2.36 11.34
C GLY A 214 -14.73 2.99 10.23
N ARG A 215 -14.10 3.57 9.19
CA ARG A 215 -14.82 4.21 8.08
C ARG A 215 -14.97 3.25 6.91
N ARG A 216 -16.14 3.30 6.29
CA ARG A 216 -16.41 2.63 5.03
C ARG A 216 -15.47 3.20 3.95
N ALA A 217 -14.77 2.33 3.22
CA ALA A 217 -13.85 2.77 2.19
C ALA A 217 -14.01 1.99 0.89
N VAL A 218 -13.78 2.66 -0.25
CA VAL A 218 -13.68 2.05 -1.58
C VAL A 218 -12.45 2.61 -2.29
N ILE A 219 -11.53 1.73 -2.68
CA ILE A 219 -10.24 2.11 -3.26
C ILE A 219 -10.29 1.86 -4.78
N VAL A 220 -9.98 2.88 -5.57
CA VAL A 220 -9.94 2.75 -7.02
C VAL A 220 -8.57 2.20 -7.46
N GLU A 221 -8.60 1.15 -8.28
CA GLU A 221 -7.42 0.42 -8.72
C GLU A 221 -6.71 1.13 -9.88
N ILE A 222 -5.71 1.95 -9.55
CA ILE A 222 -4.87 2.65 -10.53
C ILE A 222 -3.53 1.95 -10.81
N ASP A 223 -3.17 0.97 -9.99
CA ASP A 223 -1.97 0.16 -10.14
C ASP A 223 -2.17 -1.26 -9.59
N ASN A 224 -1.15 -2.10 -9.76
CA ASN A 224 -1.17 -3.49 -9.30
C ASN A 224 -1.38 -3.64 -7.80
N ARG A 225 -1.04 -2.64 -6.97
CA ARG A 225 -1.11 -2.78 -5.51
C ARG A 225 -2.53 -2.93 -5.04
N ALA A 226 -3.41 -2.04 -5.50
CA ALA A 226 -4.82 -2.09 -5.12
C ALA A 226 -5.49 -3.33 -5.70
N ALA A 227 -5.23 -3.66 -6.97
CA ALA A 227 -5.81 -4.84 -7.62
C ALA A 227 -5.40 -6.15 -6.91
N GLU A 228 -4.11 -6.34 -6.64
CA GLU A 228 -3.61 -7.55 -5.98
C GLU A 228 -4.07 -7.62 -4.52
N MET A 229 -4.09 -6.50 -3.78
CA MET A 229 -4.59 -6.49 -2.41
C MET A 229 -6.11 -6.71 -2.33
N GLY A 230 -6.87 -6.26 -3.33
CA GLY A 230 -8.28 -6.58 -3.51
C GLY A 230 -8.48 -8.10 -3.68
N ALA A 231 -7.72 -8.71 -4.59
CA ALA A 231 -7.80 -10.15 -4.86
C ALA A 231 -7.36 -11.03 -3.67
N ASP A 232 -6.24 -10.68 -3.02
CA ASP A 232 -5.66 -11.49 -1.95
C ASP A 232 -6.40 -11.34 -0.63
N PHE A 233 -6.71 -10.09 -0.24
CA PHE A 233 -7.19 -9.75 1.10
C PHE A 233 -8.65 -9.28 1.13
N ALA A 234 -9.37 -9.36 0.01
CA ALA A 234 -10.74 -8.85 -0.13
C ALA A 234 -10.85 -7.36 0.25
N LEU A 235 -9.79 -6.58 0.00
CA LEU A 235 -9.83 -5.14 0.20
C LEU A 235 -10.93 -4.53 -0.69
N PRO A 236 -11.79 -3.62 -0.19
CA PRO A 236 -12.87 -3.07 -1.00
C PRO A 236 -12.32 -2.17 -2.11
N THR A 237 -12.21 -2.74 -3.31
CA THR A 237 -11.65 -2.06 -4.47
C THR A 237 -12.61 -2.06 -5.66
N VAL A 238 -12.40 -1.12 -6.57
CA VAL A 238 -13.09 -1.05 -7.87
C VAL A 238 -12.06 -0.67 -8.94
N LYS A 239 -12.16 -1.30 -10.12
CA LYS A 239 -11.29 -0.98 -11.25
C LYS A 239 -11.46 0.46 -11.70
N GLN A 240 -10.36 1.14 -12.00
CA GLN A 240 -10.44 2.46 -12.62
C GLN A 240 -11.23 2.40 -13.94
N GLY A 241 -12.09 3.40 -14.18
CA GLY A 241 -12.94 3.47 -15.36
C GLY A 241 -14.28 2.72 -15.24
N ASP A 242 -14.46 1.85 -14.24
CA ASP A 242 -15.73 1.16 -13.99
C ASP A 242 -16.62 1.99 -13.03
N TRP A 243 -17.19 3.06 -13.58
CA TRP A 243 -17.97 4.03 -12.81
C TRP A 243 -19.31 3.49 -12.33
N ASP A 244 -19.89 2.55 -13.06
CA ASP A 244 -21.13 1.88 -12.66
C ASP A 244 -20.88 0.95 -11.47
N ALA A 245 -19.80 0.16 -11.49
CA ALA A 245 -19.42 -0.64 -10.33
C ALA A 245 -19.06 0.24 -9.12
N LEU A 246 -18.39 1.39 -9.35
CA LEU A 246 -18.07 2.33 -8.28
C LEU A 246 -19.34 2.90 -7.65
N ARG A 247 -20.26 3.40 -8.47
CA ARG A 247 -21.56 3.95 -8.02
C ARG A 247 -22.35 2.89 -7.27
N HIS A 248 -22.51 1.71 -7.87
CA HIS A 248 -23.23 0.60 -7.26
C HIS A 248 -22.62 0.24 -5.90
N LYS A 249 -21.29 0.10 -5.82
CA LYS A 249 -20.61 -0.22 -4.56
C LYS A 249 -20.73 0.89 -3.52
N ILE A 250 -20.83 2.15 -3.93
CA ILE A 250 -21.06 3.29 -3.02
C ILE A 250 -22.50 3.34 -2.54
N GLU A 251 -23.49 3.14 -3.40
CA GLU A 251 -24.91 3.30 -3.06
C GLU A 251 -25.47 2.09 -2.31
N GLN A 252 -25.00 0.89 -2.63
CA GLN A 252 -25.49 -0.32 -2.00
C GLN A 252 -24.79 -0.59 -0.66
N PRO A 253 -25.52 -1.13 0.34
CA PRO A 253 -24.91 -1.62 1.56
C PRO A 253 -23.89 -2.72 1.26
N PHE A 254 -22.73 -2.67 1.90
CA PHE A 254 -21.78 -3.78 1.86
C PHE A 254 -21.05 -3.93 3.19
N GLU A 255 -20.74 -5.18 3.55
CA GLU A 255 -19.89 -5.46 4.68
C GLU A 255 -18.42 -5.34 4.31
N THR A 256 -17.63 -4.70 5.18
CA THR A 256 -16.18 -4.76 5.06
C THR A 256 -15.68 -6.08 5.65
N ARG A 257 -14.96 -6.87 4.87
CA ARG A 257 -14.32 -8.11 5.34
C ARG A 257 -12.91 -8.20 4.76
N ILE A 258 -11.90 -8.10 5.62
CA ILE A 258 -10.48 -8.25 5.21
C ILE A 258 -10.02 -9.67 5.51
N ARG A 259 -9.64 -10.40 4.47
CA ARG A 259 -9.11 -11.78 4.57
C ARG A 259 -7.63 -11.76 4.96
N LEU A 260 -7.35 -11.48 6.23
CA LEU A 260 -5.97 -11.47 6.73
C LEU A 260 -5.32 -12.86 6.68
N ALA A 261 -4.06 -12.90 6.25
CA ALA A 261 -3.24 -14.12 6.25
C ALA A 261 -2.63 -14.37 7.65
N ALA A 262 -3.47 -14.57 8.67
CA ALA A 262 -3.05 -14.65 10.08
C ALA A 262 -1.98 -15.73 10.34
N ALA A 263 -2.11 -16.91 9.72
CA ALA A 263 -1.11 -17.98 9.82
C ALA A 263 0.25 -17.57 9.22
N ALA A 264 0.24 -16.92 8.05
CA ALA A 264 1.45 -16.41 7.41
C ALA A 264 2.13 -15.31 8.24
N ILE A 265 1.34 -14.37 8.78
CA ILE A 265 1.84 -13.30 9.67
C ILE A 265 2.48 -13.91 10.91
N THR A 266 1.82 -14.89 11.54
CA THR A 266 2.32 -15.58 12.74
C THR A 266 3.62 -16.32 12.44
N ARG A 267 3.66 -17.09 11.35
CA ARG A 267 4.86 -17.81 10.91
C ARG A 267 6.04 -16.87 10.61
N TRP A 268 5.77 -15.72 10.01
CA TRP A 268 6.81 -14.72 9.77
C TRP A 268 7.30 -14.08 11.07
N LYS A 269 6.42 -13.77 12.03
CA LYS A 269 6.83 -13.20 13.33
C LYS A 269 7.60 -14.18 14.20
N SER A 270 7.23 -15.46 14.20
CA SER A 270 7.82 -16.47 15.08
C SER A 270 9.31 -16.72 14.81
N GLN A 271 9.80 -16.40 13.61
CA GLN A 271 11.23 -16.54 13.28
C GLN A 271 12.15 -15.64 14.13
N PHE A 272 11.61 -14.57 14.73
CA PHE A 272 12.37 -13.64 15.56
C PHE A 272 12.30 -13.98 17.06
N ALA A 273 11.43 -14.91 17.46
CA ALA A 273 11.23 -15.27 18.86
C ALA A 273 12.35 -16.16 19.42
N ALA A 274 13.15 -16.81 18.56
CA ALA A 274 14.21 -17.75 18.94
C ALA A 274 15.62 -17.11 19.05
N SER A 275 15.75 -15.80 18.83
CA SER A 275 17.06 -15.11 18.79
C SER A 275 17.49 -14.49 20.13
N GLY A 276 16.91 -14.93 21.24
CA GLY A 276 17.09 -14.35 22.59
C GLY A 276 17.62 -15.31 23.66
N GLN A 277 18.32 -16.38 23.27
CA GLN A 277 19.11 -17.22 24.19
C GLN A 277 20.59 -17.18 23.82
#